data_AF-A0A816FVY7-F1
#
_entry.id   AF-A0A816FVY7-F1
#
_cell.length_a   1.000
_cell.length_b   1.000
_cell.length_c   1.000
_cell.angle_alpha   90.00
_cell.angle_beta   90.00
_cell.angle_gamma   90.00
#
_symmetry.space_group_name_H-M   'P 1'
#
loop_
_entity.id
_entity.type
_entity.pdbx_description
1 polymer ?
#
loop_
_entity_poly.entity_id
_entity_poly.type
_entity_poly.pdbx_seq_one_letter_code
_entity_poly.pdbx_strand_id
1 'polypeptide(L)' 'MEYKKIVDTSEVFCDHDEIYEYNLKKVNSNNVFITYKMQLLKSIEETHYYLFIDKSFADPSLESFHSDIEAAMLKFRS' A
#
# COMPACT_ATOMS: atom_id res chain seq x y z
N MET A 1 -8.26 -7.38 11.23
CA MET A 1 -9.65 -6.99 10.89
C MET A 1 -9.77 -5.51 10.52
N GLU A 2 -8.98 -4.62 11.13
CA GLU A 2 -9.01 -3.17 10.87
C GLU A 2 -8.51 -2.77 9.46
N TYR A 3 -7.43 -3.38 8.98
CA TYR A 3 -6.88 -3.11 7.64
C TYR A 3 -7.86 -3.39 6.51
N LYS A 4 -8.70 -4.44 6.66
CA LYS A 4 -9.71 -4.78 5.66
C LYS A 4 -10.70 -3.65 5.47
N LYS A 5 -11.18 -3.04 6.56
CA LYS A 5 -12.08 -1.88 6.49
C LYS A 5 -11.40 -0.72 5.78
N ILE A 6 -10.14 -0.43 6.08
CA ILE A 6 -9.39 0.67 5.47
C ILE A 6 -9.22 0.43 3.96
N VAL A 7 -8.85 -0.78 3.55
CA VAL A 7 -8.74 -1.15 2.12
C VAL A 7 -10.10 -1.06 1.44
N ASP A 8 -11.18 -1.51 2.09
CA ASP A 8 -12.53 -1.48 1.52
C ASP A 8 -13.09 -0.04 1.39
N THR A 9 -12.61 0.91 2.20
CA THR A 9 -13.03 2.33 2.18
C THR A 9 -11.97 3.29 1.65
N SER A 10 -10.99 2.77 0.92
CA SER A 10 -9.93 3.57 0.31
C SER A 10 -9.70 3.13 -1.13
N GLU A 11 -9.21 4.05 -1.94
CA GLU A 11 -8.85 3.80 -3.33
C GLU A 11 -7.33 3.90 -3.49
N VAL A 12 -6.78 3.25 -4.52
CA VAL A 12 -5.36 3.44 -4.85
C VAL A 12 -5.17 4.89 -5.26
N PHE A 13 -4.22 5.56 -4.61
CA PHE A 13 -3.87 6.93 -4.92
C PHE A 13 -3.24 7.00 -6.31
N CYS A 14 -3.77 7.93 -7.11
CA CYS A 14 -3.24 8.28 -8.42
C CYS A 14 -2.91 9.77 -8.41
N ASP A 15 -1.72 10.12 -8.90
CA ASP A 15 -1.31 11.51 -9.12
C ASP A 15 -0.98 11.69 -10.60
N HIS A 16 -1.77 12.50 -11.30
CA HIS A 16 -1.71 12.65 -12.75
C HIS A 16 -1.74 11.30 -13.49
N ASP A 17 -0.60 10.87 -14.05
CA ASP A 17 -0.44 9.62 -14.80
C ASP A 17 0.25 8.51 -13.97
N GLU A 18 0.59 8.77 -12.70
CA GLU A 18 1.25 7.81 -11.82
C GLU A 18 0.25 7.11 -10.90
N ILE A 19 0.22 5.78 -10.96
CA ILE A 19 -0.54 4.92 -10.05
C ILE A 19 0.41 4.43 -8.96
N TYR A 20 0.11 4.72 -7.70
CA TYR A 20 0.96 4.34 -6.57
C TYR A 20 0.63 2.92 -6.09
N GLU A 21 0.87 1.96 -6.97
CA GLU A 21 0.77 0.54 -6.68
C GLU A 21 1.98 -0.20 -7.26
N TYR A 22 2.59 -1.06 -6.45
CA TYR A 22 3.67 -1.95 -6.86
C TYR A 22 3.37 -3.39 -6.47
N ASN A 23 3.48 -4.30 -7.43
CA ASN A 23 3.35 -5.73 -7.23
C ASN A 23 4.63 -6.43 -7.66
N LEU A 24 5.28 -7.14 -6.75
CA LEU A 24 6.49 -7.90 -7.00
C LEU A 24 6.26 -9.36 -6.68
N LYS A 25 6.49 -10.22 -7.66
CA LYS A 25 6.47 -11.67 -7.49
C LYS A 25 7.87 -12.22 -7.66
N LYS A 26 8.37 -12.93 -6.66
CA LYS A 26 9.68 -13.58 -6.66
C LYS A 26 9.55 -15.06 -6.33
N VAL A 27 10.53 -15.85 -6.74
CA VAL A 27 10.69 -17.25 -6.31
C VAL A 27 11.91 -17.29 -5.40
N ASN A 28 11.76 -17.90 -4.22
CA ASN A 28 12.89 -18.08 -3.31
C ASN A 28 13.70 -19.34 -3.65
N SER A 29 14.79 -19.58 -2.93
CA SER A 29 15.66 -20.76 -3.11
C SER A 29 14.94 -22.11 -2.90
N ASN A 30 13.76 -22.10 -2.28
CA ASN A 30 12.96 -23.29 -2.01
C ASN A 30 11.86 -23.50 -3.07
N ASN A 31 11.94 -22.82 -4.23
CA ASN A 31 10.92 -22.82 -5.28
C ASN A 31 9.52 -22.36 -4.83
N VAL A 32 9.45 -21.55 -3.76
CA VAL A 32 8.19 -20.97 -3.28
C VAL A 32 8.01 -19.57 -3.85
N PHE A 33 6.82 -19.28 -4.36
CA PHE A 33 6.45 -17.94 -4.78
C PHE A 33 6.21 -17.03 -3.58
N ILE A 34 6.87 -15.87 -3.57
CA ILE A 34 6.65 -14.80 -2.61
C ILE A 34 6.11 -13.60 -3.39
N THR A 35 4.97 -13.08 -2.96
CA THR A 35 4.37 -11.87 -3.50
C THR A 35 4.50 -10.74 -2.48
N TYR A 36 4.85 -9.57 -2.97
CA TYR A 36 4.87 -8.31 -2.23
C TYR A 36 3.95 -7.36 -2.98
N LYS A 37 2.93 -6.85 -2.30
CA LYS A 37 2.06 -5.79 -2.81
C LYS A 37 2.24 -4.57 -1.93
N MET A 38 2.50 -3.43 -2.54
CA MET A 38 2.57 -2.14 -1.86
C MET A 38 1.65 -1.16 -2.57
N GLN A 39 0.78 -0.50 -1.82
CA GLN A 39 -0.19 0.46 -2.33
C GLN A 39 -0.18 1.71 -1.45
N LEU A 40 -0.15 2.88 -2.07
CA LEU A 40 -0.58 4.10 -1.41
C LEU A 40 -2.08 4.24 -1.61
N LEU A 41 -2.82 4.28 -0.52
CA LEU A 41 -4.28 4.37 -0.50
C LEU A 41 -4.71 5.76 -0.06
N LYS A 42 -5.74 6.31 -0.69
CA LYS A 42 -6.44 7.52 -0.27
C LYS A 42 -7.80 7.11 0.28
N SER A 43 -8.13 7.56 1.49
CA SER A 43 -9.48 7.38 2.04
C SER A 43 -10.52 8.06 1.14
N ILE A 44 -11.68 7.43 0.94
CA ILE A 44 -12.80 8.03 0.21
C ILE A 44 -13.28 9.34 0.87
N GLU A 45 -13.15 9.46 2.20
CA GLU A 45 -13.47 10.70 2.94
C GLU A 45 -12.35 11.76 2.83
N GLU A 46 -11.32 11.50 2.02
CA GLU A 46 -10.19 12.36 1.62
C GLU A 46 -9.32 12.96 2.74
N THR A 47 -9.52 12.56 3.99
CA THR A 47 -8.78 13.14 5.13
C THR A 47 -7.47 12.39 5.44
N HIS A 48 -7.32 11.17 4.94
CA HIS A 48 -6.22 10.28 5.28
C HIS A 48 -5.64 9.56 4.07
N TYR A 49 -4.32 9.38 4.10
CA TYR A 49 -3.58 8.50 3.20
C TYR A 49 -2.98 7.36 3.98
N TYR A 50 -2.82 6.21 3.35
CA TYR A 50 -2.29 5.01 3.99
C TYR A 50 -1.30 4.29 3.08
N LEU A 51 -0.11 3.98 3.59
CA LEU A 51 0.81 3.06 2.93
C LEU A 51 0.51 1.64 3.40
N PHE A 52 -0.04 0.82 2.50
CA PHE A 52 -0.38 -0.57 2.76
C PHE A 52 0.65 -1.49 2.11
N ILE A 53 1.19 -2.44 2.87
CA ILE A 53 2.14 -3.46 2.39
C ILE A 53 1.62 -4.84 2.79
N ASP A 54 1.38 -5.68 1.80
CA ASP A 54 0.97 -7.08 1.95
C ASP A 54 2.08 -8.02 1.44
N LYS A 55 2.34 -9.08 2.20
CA LYS A 55 3.43 -10.04 1.95
C LYS A 55 2.90 -11.45 2.16
N SER A 56 3.14 -12.38 1.23
CA SER A 56 2.56 -13.74 1.26
C SER A 56 2.80 -14.57 2.54
N PHE A 57 3.78 -14.22 3.37
CA PHE A 57 4.17 -14.98 4.58
C PHE A 57 4.37 -14.09 5.81
N ALA A 58 3.83 -12.88 5.81
CA ALA A 58 3.90 -11.99 6.97
C ALA A 58 2.57 -11.23 7.11
N ASP A 59 2.29 -10.75 8.31
CA ASP A 59 1.13 -9.90 8.51
C ASP A 59 1.26 -8.61 7.67
N PRO A 60 0.17 -8.14 7.05
CA PRO A 60 0.17 -6.88 6.36
C PRO A 60 0.52 -5.73 7.31
N SER A 61 1.24 -4.74 6.80
CA SER A 61 1.53 -3.50 7.53
C SER A 61 0.78 -2.33 6.90
N LEU A 62 0.33 -1.41 7.75
CA LEU A 62 -0.31 -0.17 7.34
C LEU A 62 0.30 0.99 8.11
N GLU A 63 0.69 2.04 7.41
CA GLU A 63 1.14 3.31 8.00
C GLU A 63 0.18 4.42 7.55
N SER A 64 -0.22 5.29 8.47
CA SER A 64 -1.19 6.36 8.20
C SER A 64 -0.52 7.74 8.13
N PHE A 65 -1.01 8.56 7.20
CA PHE A 65 -0.56 9.92 6.98
C PHE A 65 -1.78 10.85 6.99
N HIS A 66 -1.87 11.73 7.98
CA HIS A 66 -3.01 12.62 8.14
C HIS A 66 -2.79 13.90 7.34
N SER A 67 -3.55 14.09 6.26
CA SER A 67 -3.45 15.24 5.34
C SER A 67 -2.05 15.52 4.74
N ASP A 68 -1.08 14.63 4.89
CA ASP A 68 0.30 14.79 4.40
C ASP A 68 0.59 13.79 3.27
N ILE A 69 0.17 14.17 2.06
CA ILE A 69 0.37 13.35 0.86
C ILE A 69 1.84 13.31 0.43
N GLU A 70 2.58 14.40 0.59
CA GLU A 70 3.99 14.48 0.21
C GLU A 70 4.84 13.48 1.00
N ALA A 71 4.64 13.40 2.31
CA ALA A 71 5.32 12.39 3.14
C ALA A 71 4.93 10.97 2.73
N ALA A 72 3.66 10.74 2.41
CA ALA A 72 3.18 9.41 2.00
C ALA A 72 3.76 8.99 0.64
N MET A 73 3.83 9.90 -0.34
CA MET A 73 4.46 9.66 -1.64
C MET A 73 5.97 9.43 -1.52
N LEU A 74 6.66 10.24 -0.71
CA LEU A 74 8.08 10.08 -0.44
C LEU A 74 8.37 8.70 0.18
N LYS A 75 7.54 8.28 1.15
CA LYS A 75 7.66 6.98 1.80
C LYS A 75 7.39 5.81 0.85
N PHE A 76 6.42 5.96 -0.06
CA PHE A 76 6.15 4.93 -1.06
C PHE A 76 7.33 4.72 -2.01
N ARG A 77 8.07 5.80 -2.33
CA ARG A 77 9.20 5.77 -3.28
C ARG A 77 10.55 5.39 -2.64
N SER A 78 10.67 5.43 -1.31
CA SER A 78 11.90 5.12 -0.56
C SER A 78 12.14 3.63 -0.37
#